data_AF-A0A539E5J9-F1
#
_entry.id   AF-A0A539E5J9-F1
#
_cell.length_a   1.000
_cell.length_b   1.000
_cell.length_c   1.000
_cell.angle_alpha   90.00
_cell.angle_beta   90.00
_cell.angle_gamma   90.00
#
_symmetry.space_group_name_H-M   'P 1'
#
loop_
_entity.id
_entity.type
_entity.pdbx_description
1 polymer ?
#
loop_
_entity_poly.entity_id
_entity_poly.type
_entity_poly.pdbx_seq_one_letter_code
_entity_poly.pdbx_strand_id
1 'polypeptide(L)'
;ADSPQVDRELGVSVATLTTDKARELEIKERRGVLVTGIGPNSPAAQAGLRPDDVILEVNKKPVQSAEEFRNEVKKTDGAPVLRILRDDNYLFIVF
;
A
#
# COMPACT_ATOMS: atom_id res chain seq x y z
N ALA A 1 -18.81 2.29 -1.21
CA ALA A 1 -17.70 1.49 -0.68
C ALA A 1 -16.53 1.65 -1.64
N ASP A 2 -15.39 2.13 -1.15
CA ASP A 2 -14.19 2.21 -1.98
C ASP A 2 -13.74 0.77 -2.25
N SER A 3 -13.85 0.33 -3.50
CA SER A 3 -13.63 -1.07 -3.87
C SER A 3 -12.13 -1.36 -3.94
N PRO A 4 -11.67 -2.55 -3.53
CA PRO A 4 -10.27 -2.92 -3.68
C PRO A 4 -9.78 -2.70 -5.12
N GLN A 5 -8.66 -2.02 -5.23
CA GLN A 5 -8.01 -1.64 -6.46
C GLN A 5 -6.82 -2.55 -6.68
N VAL A 6 -6.78 -3.25 -7.81
CA VAL A 6 -5.63 -4.07 -8.18
C VAL A 6 -4.65 -3.21 -8.98
N ASP A 7 -3.43 -3.09 -8.47
CA ASP A 7 -2.30 -2.62 -9.24
C ASP A 7 -1.63 -3.80 -9.94
N ARG A 8 -1.66 -3.79 -11.27
CA ARG A 8 -1.16 -4.91 -12.09
C ARG A 8 0.33 -4.86 -12.33
N GLU A 9 0.96 -3.70 -12.20
CA GLU A 9 2.41 -3.53 -12.40
C GLU A 9 3.15 -4.16 -11.22
N LEU A 10 2.66 -3.93 -10.01
CA LEU A 10 3.25 -4.47 -8.78
C LEU A 10 2.63 -5.82 -8.38
N GLY A 11 1.45 -6.16 -8.91
CA GLY A 11 0.68 -7.35 -8.54
C GLY A 11 0.25 -7.31 -7.07
N VAL A 12 -0.38 -6.20 -6.68
CA VAL A 12 -0.91 -5.93 -5.33
C VAL A 12 -2.36 -5.50 -5.42
N SER A 13 -3.18 -5.94 -4.47
CA SER A 13 -4.53 -5.44 -4.24
C SER A 13 -4.52 -4.49 -3.04
N VAL A 14 -5.08 -3.30 -3.21
CA VAL A 14 -5.09 -2.26 -2.19
C VAL A 14 -6.49 -1.68 -1.98
N ALA A 15 -6.76 -1.14 -0.80
CA ALA A 15 -7.97 -0.39 -0.50
C ALA A 15 -7.63 0.87 0.29
N THR A 16 -8.43 1.92 0.15
CA THR A 16 -8.26 3.13 0.96
C THR A 16 -8.52 2.79 2.44
N LEU A 17 -7.58 3.14 3.32
CA LEU A 17 -7.73 2.93 4.75
C LEU A 17 -8.72 3.95 5.31
N THR A 18 -9.88 3.47 5.75
CA THR A 18 -10.87 4.30 6.46
C THR A 18 -10.58 4.34 7.95
N THR A 19 -11.07 5.37 8.65
CA THR A 19 -10.88 5.48 10.11
C THR A 19 -11.51 4.31 10.86
N ASP A 20 -12.66 3.82 10.41
CA ASP A 20 -13.32 2.66 11.03
C ASP A 20 -12.51 1.39 10.82
N LYS A 21 -11.97 1.17 9.61
CA LYS A 21 -11.13 0.00 9.34
C LYS A 21 -9.80 0.05 10.09
N ALA A 22 -9.19 1.23 10.20
CA ALA A 22 -7.99 1.43 11.02
C ALA A 22 -8.24 1.09 12.49
N ARG A 23 -9.40 1.46 13.05
CA ARG A 23 -9.78 1.10 14.43
C ARG A 23 -10.00 -0.40 14.59
N GLU A 24 -10.69 -1.03 13.64
CA GLU A 24 -10.97 -2.47 13.66
C GLU A 24 -9.67 -3.29 13.63
N LEU A 25 -8.68 -2.84 12.87
CA LEU A 25 -7.38 -3.50 12.72
C LEU A 25 -6.32 -3.00 13.72
N GLU A 26 -6.70 -2.15 14.68
CA GLU A 26 -5.81 -1.55 15.69
C GLU A 26 -4.61 -0.79 15.10
N ILE A 27 -4.77 -0.25 13.89
CA ILE A 27 -3.74 0.51 13.17
C ILE A 27 -3.68 1.93 13.74
N LYS A 28 -2.46 2.36 14.12
CA LYS A 28 -2.23 3.71 14.66
C LYS A 28 -2.50 4.82 13.66
N GLU A 29 -2.19 4.58 12.39
CA GLU A 29 -2.47 5.51 11.30
C GLU A 29 -3.94 5.52 10.91
N ARG A 30 -4.51 6.71 10.73
CA ARG A 30 -5.94 6.87 10.36
C ARG A 30 -6.17 7.03 8.87
N ARG A 31 -5.10 7.12 8.09
CA ARG A 31 -5.10 7.38 6.64
C ARG A 31 -3.96 6.62 6.00
N GLY A 32 -4.12 6.31 4.73
CA GLY A 32 -3.17 5.52 3.96
C GLY A 32 -3.88 4.54 3.06
N VAL A 33 -3.13 3.57 2.56
CA VAL A 33 -3.61 2.57 1.62
C VAL A 33 -3.32 1.19 2.18
N LEU A 34 -4.37 0.47 2.54
CA LEU A 34 -4.31 -0.86 3.10
C LEU A 34 -4.04 -1.89 2.00
N VAL A 35 -3.02 -2.73 2.19
CA VAL A 35 -2.78 -3.88 1.34
C VAL A 35 -3.77 -4.99 1.70
N THR A 36 -4.63 -5.34 0.75
CA THR A 36 -5.68 -6.36 0.94
C THR A 36 -5.31 -7.71 0.32
N GLY A 37 -4.29 -7.75 -0.54
CA GLY A 37 -3.82 -8.99 -1.13
C GLY A 37 -2.56 -8.81 -1.97
N ILE A 38 -1.80 -9.89 -2.11
CA ILE A 38 -0.56 -9.95 -2.89
C ILE A 38 -0.71 -11.04 -3.95
N GLY A 39 -0.40 -10.72 -5.19
CA GLY A 39 -0.34 -11.71 -6.27
C GLY A 39 0.84 -12.67 -6.09
N PRO A 40 0.67 -13.99 -6.31
CA PRO A 40 1.79 -14.92 -6.26
C PRO A 40 2.82 -14.59 -7.34
N ASN A 41 4.11 -14.74 -7.02
CA ASN A 41 5.25 -14.44 -7.90
C ASN A 41 5.30 -12.99 -8.43
N SER A 42 4.54 -12.06 -7.84
CA SER A 42 4.54 -10.65 -8.26
C SER A 42 5.75 -9.87 -7.74
N PRO A 43 6.05 -8.70 -8.30
CA PRO A 43 7.04 -7.78 -7.73
C PRO A 43 6.76 -7.46 -6.25
N ALA A 44 5.49 -7.26 -5.87
CA ALA A 44 5.12 -7.02 -4.47
C ALA A 44 5.44 -8.21 -3.56
N ALA A 45 5.24 -9.44 -4.04
CA ALA A 45 5.62 -10.64 -3.29
C ALA A 45 7.14 -10.75 -3.11
N GLN A 46 7.91 -10.49 -4.16
CA GLN A 46 9.38 -10.53 -4.14
C GLN A 46 9.97 -9.45 -3.23
N ALA A 47 9.37 -8.26 -3.21
CA ALA A 47 9.74 -7.15 -2.35
C ALA A 47 9.36 -7.36 -0.87
N GLY A 48 8.57 -8.41 -0.57
CA GLY A 48 8.19 -8.76 0.81
C GLY A 48 7.01 -7.95 1.36
N LEU A 49 6.19 -7.36 0.49
CA LEU A 49 4.91 -6.74 0.86
C LEU A 49 3.93 -7.83 1.32
N ARG A 50 3.06 -7.49 2.28
CA ARG A 50 2.12 -8.44 2.91
C ARG A 50 0.72 -7.83 3.04
N PRO A 51 -0.32 -8.66 3.11
CA PRO A 51 -1.62 -8.20 3.60
C PRO A 51 -1.48 -7.53 4.96
N ASP A 52 -2.36 -6.57 5.23
CA ASP A 52 -2.40 -5.73 6.44
C ASP A 52 -1.27 -4.70 6.57
N ASP A 53 -0.32 -4.65 5.61
CA ASP A 53 0.56 -3.49 5.46
C ASP A 53 -0.27 -2.25 5.12
N VAL A 54 0.13 -1.12 5.71
CA VAL A 54 -0.44 0.19 5.34
C VAL A 54 0.61 1.00 4.62
N ILE A 55 0.37 1.28 3.35
CA ILE A 55 1.20 2.16 2.54
C ILE A 55 0.85 3.60 2.90
N LEU A 56 1.87 4.36 3.27
CA LEU A 56 1.75 5.76 3.70
C LEU A 56 2.31 6.70 2.64
N GLU A 57 3.37 6.28 1.95
CA GLU A 57 4.01 7.06 0.89
C GLU A 57 4.45 6.20 -0.29
N VAL A 58 4.44 6.82 -1.48
CA VAL A 58 5.08 6.33 -2.71
C VAL A 58 6.12 7.36 -3.12
N ASN A 59 7.39 6.98 -3.21
CA ASN A 59 8.50 7.87 -3.56
C ASN A 59 8.52 9.19 -2.75
N LYS A 60 8.39 9.08 -1.43
CA LYS A 60 8.32 10.19 -0.46
C LYS A 60 7.10 11.11 -0.63
N LYS A 61 6.11 10.74 -1.43
CA LYS A 61 4.85 11.45 -1.54
C LYS A 61 3.77 10.71 -0.75
N PRO A 62 3.08 11.39 0.19
CA PRO A 62 2.02 10.77 0.97
C PRO A 62 0.86 10.37 0.06
N VAL A 63 0.29 9.21 0.32
CA VAL A 63 -0.89 8.68 -0.37
C VAL A 63 -1.98 8.40 0.65
N GLN A 64 -3.20 8.86 0.37
CA GLN A 64 -4.35 8.73 1.27
C GLN A 64 -5.48 7.90 0.68
N SER A 65 -5.38 7.53 -0.60
CA SER A 65 -6.39 6.74 -1.29
C SER A 65 -5.75 5.73 -2.24
N ALA A 66 -6.46 4.64 -2.50
CA ALA A 66 -6.01 3.63 -3.47
C ALA A 66 -5.80 4.24 -4.88
N GLU A 67 -6.60 5.26 -5.23
CA GLU A 67 -6.46 5.98 -6.49
C GLU A 67 -5.15 6.79 -6.55
N GLU A 68 -4.84 7.55 -5.49
CA GLU A 68 -3.56 8.26 -5.36
C GLU A 68 -2.38 7.30 -5.45
N PHE A 69 -2.44 6.16 -4.76
CA PHE A 69 -1.41 5.13 -4.82
C PHE A 69 -1.16 4.66 -6.26
N ARG A 70 -2.21 4.24 -6.98
CA ARG A 70 -2.06 3.80 -8.38
C ARG A 70 -1.53 4.92 -9.29
N ASN A 71 -1.96 6.15 -9.06
CA ASN A 71 -1.50 7.29 -9.85
C ASN A 71 -0.01 7.60 -9.60
N GLU A 72 0.48 7.50 -8.37
CA GLU A 72 1.90 7.72 -8.08
C GLU A 72 2.78 6.56 -8.51
N VAL A 73 2.31 5.30 -8.42
CA VAL A 73 3.02 4.14 -9.00
C VAL A 73 3.19 4.32 -10.50
N LYS A 74 2.13 4.65 -11.24
CA LYS A 74 2.19 4.88 -12.71
C LYS A 74 3.09 6.04 -13.14
N LYS A 75 3.28 7.04 -12.28
CA LYS A 75 4.17 8.18 -12.55
C LYS A 75 5.64 7.87 -12.27
N THR A 76 5.92 6.70 -11.70
CA THR A 76 7.28 6.33 -11.32
C THR A 76 8.00 5.76 -12.54
N ASP A 77 9.03 6.46 -12.98
CA ASP A 77 9.99 5.91 -13.95
C ASP A 77 10.93 4.94 -13.22
N GLY A 78 10.55 3.66 -13.16
CA GLY A 78 11.34 2.59 -12.54
C GLY A 78 10.65 1.95 -11.32
N ALA A 79 11.45 1.39 -10.41
CA ALA A 79 10.93 0.72 -9.22
C ALA A 79 10.47 1.74 -8.15
N PRO A 80 9.21 1.68 -7.69
CA PRO A 80 8.74 2.55 -6.63
C PRO A 80 9.36 2.19 -5.28
N VAL A 81 9.57 3.20 -4.45
CA VAL A 81 9.90 3.04 -3.03
C VAL A 81 8.66 3.35 -2.21
N LEU A 82 8.21 2.38 -1.41
CA LEU A 82 7.06 2.54 -0.53
C LEU A 82 7.52 2.76 0.90
N ARG A 83 6.91 3.72 1.60
CA ARG A 83 6.95 3.76 3.07
C ARG A 83 5.69 3.09 3.60
N ILE A 84 5.87 2.06 4.40
CA ILE A 84 4.76 1.29 4.98
C ILE A 84 4.79 1.31 6.50
N LEU A 85 3.65 1.01 7.11
CA LEU A 85 3.49 0.63 8.50
C LEU A 85 3.15 -0.86 8.58
N ARG A 86 3.91 -1.60 9.40
CA ARG A 86 3.69 -3.01 9.70
C ARG A 86 4.02 -3.26 11.17
N ASP A 87 3.09 -3.83 11.93
CA ASP A 87 3.29 -4.15 13.36
C ASP A 87 3.87 -2.97 14.15
N ASP A 88 3.29 -1.77 13.97
CA ASP A 88 3.77 -0.49 14.53
C ASP A 88 5.16 0.01 14.07
N ASN A 89 5.81 -0.70 13.15
CA ASN A 89 7.11 -0.32 12.61
C ASN A 89 6.96 0.33 11.23
N TYR A 90 7.68 1.44 11.04
CA TYR A 90 7.81 2.06 9.73
C TYR A 90 8.94 1.39 8.95
N LEU A 91 8.60 0.86 7.78
CA LEU A 91 9.54 0.16 6.90
C LEU A 91 9.54 0.81 5.52
N PHE A 92 10.64 0.61 4.80
CA PHE A 92 10.71 0.93 3.38
C PHE A 92 10.76 -0.36 2.57
N ILE A 93 9.92 -0.44 1.54
CA ILE A 93 9.90 -1.53 0.56
C ILE A 93 10.32 -0.96 -0.78
N VAL A 94 11.28 -1.62 -1.42
CA VAL A 94 11.78 -1.28 -2.75
C VAL A 94 11.51 -2.46 -3.67
N PHE A 95 11.06 -2.17 -4.88
CA PHE A 95 10.69 -3.15 -5.89
C PHE A 95 11.84 -3.48 -6.85
#